data_AF-A0A9E0PCD1-F1
#
_entry.id   AF-A0A9E0PCD1-F1
#
_cell.length_a   1.000
_cell.length_b   1.000
_cell.length_c   1.000
_cell.angle_alpha   90.00
_cell.angle_beta   90.00
_cell.angle_gamma   90.00
#
_symmetry.space_group_name_H-M   'P 1'
#
loop_
_entity.id
_entity.type
_entity.pdbx_description
1 polymer ?
#
loop_
_entity_poly.entity_id
_entity_poly.type
_entity_poly.pdbx_seq_one_letter_code
_entity_poly.pdbx_strand_id
1 'polypeptide(L)'
;DIWIPNRRPEREPLPLTHVSDRIGSATVHVPPEKIAAIVITCTPDSPSNAQAPDAETQQIANHLIEFFKHEVRRGRMPDPLPPIQSGIGTIANAVLTGFLHSPFEHLTMYSEVLQDSTFELIDAGKMDFASASSITVSKAMQEQVFGHLERYRDKLVLRPQEVSNHPEVIRRLGLIALNTALEADIYGNVNSTHVRGSHMMNGIGGSGDFARNAFMAIFATKSVAKDGRISSIVPMVPHVDHNEHDVDILVTEQGLADLRGLAPRERALAVIDNCAHPSYRPLLRDYYHDALKYGGHTPLALERAFEMHIRLRDTGSMLPA
;
A
#
# COMPACT_ATOMS: atom_id res chain seq x y z
N ASP A 1 7.14 6.79 21.25
CA ASP A 1 8.59 6.55 21.19
C ASP A 1 9.21 7.62 20.32
N ILE A 2 9.49 8.77 20.95
CA ILE A 2 9.97 9.98 20.28
C ILE A 2 11.48 9.88 20.17
N TRP A 3 11.97 9.71 18.94
CA TRP A 3 13.38 9.67 18.62
C TRP A 3 13.68 10.66 17.50
N ILE A 4 14.80 11.36 17.61
CA ILE A 4 15.25 12.34 16.63
C ILE A 4 16.68 11.96 16.23
N PRO A 5 16.98 11.79 14.93
CA PRO A 5 18.33 11.44 14.50
C PRO A 5 19.32 12.56 14.83
N ASN A 6 20.55 12.14 15.15
CA ASN A 6 21.68 13.07 15.25
C ASN A 6 21.94 13.80 13.91
N ARG A 7 22.58 14.96 14.02
CA ARG A 7 22.86 15.82 12.86
C ARG A 7 23.99 15.23 12.00
N ARG A 8 23.90 15.45 10.70
CA ARG A 8 25.00 15.17 9.77
C ARG A 8 26.14 16.17 10.01
N PRO A 9 27.41 15.79 9.74
CA PRO A 9 27.86 14.54 9.12
C PRO A 9 27.99 13.34 10.07
N GLU A 10 27.88 13.54 11.38
CA GLU A 10 28.12 12.51 12.43
C GLU A 10 26.84 11.75 12.83
N ARG A 11 25.91 11.57 11.89
CA ARG A 11 24.65 10.86 12.17
C ARG A 11 24.93 9.38 12.35
N GLU A 12 24.60 8.86 13.53
CA GLU A 12 24.67 7.44 13.85
C GLU A 12 23.51 6.64 13.21
N PRO A 13 23.67 5.32 13.02
CA PRO A 13 22.58 4.45 12.58
C PRO A 13 21.37 4.52 13.52
N LEU A 14 20.18 4.32 12.96
CA LEU A 14 18.96 4.26 13.75
C LEU A 14 18.93 2.92 14.51
N PRO A 15 18.96 2.88 15.85
CA PRO A 15 19.21 1.65 16.62
C PRO A 15 17.93 0.80 16.83
N LEU A 16 17.13 0.61 15.77
CA LEU A 16 15.91 -0.20 15.77
C LEU A 16 16.15 -1.46 14.96
N THR A 17 15.92 -2.61 15.59
CA THR A 17 16.13 -3.95 15.02
C THR A 17 14.88 -4.83 15.08
N HIS A 18 13.94 -4.51 15.96
CA HIS A 18 12.64 -5.16 16.07
C HIS A 18 11.51 -4.14 16.09
N VAL A 19 10.32 -4.56 15.64
CA VAL A 19 9.11 -3.71 15.56
C VAL A 19 8.73 -3.07 16.90
N SER A 20 9.04 -3.74 18.01
CA SER A 20 8.68 -3.36 19.37
C SER A 20 9.74 -2.55 20.12
N ASP A 21 10.93 -2.34 19.54
CA ASP A 21 12.02 -1.64 20.21
C ASP A 21 11.58 -0.22 20.61
N ARG A 22 11.94 0.22 21.81
CA ARG A 22 11.75 1.61 22.25
C ARG A 22 13.12 2.28 22.31
N ILE A 23 13.36 3.22 21.41
CA ILE A 23 14.69 3.83 21.18
C ILE A 23 14.78 5.28 21.64
N GLY A 24 13.65 5.89 22.01
CA GLY A 24 13.54 7.28 22.40
C GLY A 24 12.74 7.47 23.69
N SER A 25 12.08 8.62 23.80
CA SER A 25 11.31 9.02 25.00
C SER A 25 9.80 8.84 24.81
N ALA A 26 9.05 8.82 25.92
CA ALA A 26 7.59 8.82 25.89
C ALA A 26 6.98 10.20 25.54
N THR A 27 7.76 11.27 25.70
CA THR A 27 7.31 12.66 25.54
C THR A 27 8.25 13.46 24.66
N VAL A 28 7.72 14.48 23.98
CA VAL A 28 8.53 15.46 23.26
C VAL A 28 9.08 16.46 24.26
N HIS A 29 10.40 16.65 24.29
CA HIS A 29 11.04 17.64 25.16
C HIS A 29 11.05 19.02 24.49
N VAL A 30 10.40 19.99 25.13
CA VAL A 30 10.37 21.39 24.70
C VAL A 30 10.74 22.28 25.88
N PRO A 31 11.68 23.24 25.74
CA PRO A 31 11.96 24.22 26.78
C PRO A 31 10.70 25.02 27.12
N PRO A 32 10.26 25.09 28.40
CA PRO A 32 8.99 25.72 28.78
C PRO A 32 8.85 27.17 28.32
N GLU A 33 9.95 27.92 28.25
CA GLU A 33 9.99 29.31 27.79
C GLU A 33 9.61 29.49 26.31
N LYS A 34 9.62 28.41 25.52
CA LYS A 34 9.15 28.42 24.12
C LYS A 34 7.63 28.24 24.01
N ILE A 35 6.94 27.89 25.10
CA ILE A 35 5.49 27.67 25.11
C ILE A 35 4.80 29.02 25.26
N ALA A 36 4.36 29.61 24.15
CA ALA A 36 3.67 30.90 24.14
C ALA A 36 2.24 30.83 24.71
N ALA A 37 1.55 29.69 24.54
CA ALA A 37 0.19 29.49 25.02
C ALA A 37 -0.14 27.99 25.16
N ILE A 38 -1.10 27.68 26.03
CA ILE A 38 -1.74 26.36 26.14
C ILE A 38 -3.24 26.57 25.88
N VAL A 39 -3.78 25.94 24.83
CA VAL A 39 -5.20 26.01 24.47
C VAL A 39 -5.87 24.71 24.89
N ILE A 40 -6.85 24.80 25.78
CA ILE A 40 -7.60 23.63 26.26
C ILE A 40 -8.75 23.33 25.29
N THR A 41 -8.81 22.11 24.77
CA THR A 41 -9.84 21.64 23.84
C THR A 41 -10.45 20.32 24.32
N CYS A 42 -11.65 20.01 23.85
CA CYS A 42 -12.32 18.73 24.07
C CYS A 42 -13.08 18.37 22.79
N THR A 43 -12.32 18.06 21.75
CA THR A 43 -12.86 17.76 20.42
C THR A 43 -12.27 16.42 19.98
N PRO A 44 -13.11 15.42 19.62
CA PRO A 44 -12.61 14.15 19.13
C PRO A 44 -12.03 14.31 17.72
N ASP A 45 -11.11 13.42 17.37
CA ASP A 45 -10.64 13.28 15.99
C ASP A 45 -11.79 12.89 15.05
N SER A 46 -11.67 13.25 13.78
CA SER A 46 -12.60 12.77 12.76
C SER A 46 -12.38 11.28 12.51
N PRO A 47 -13.43 10.44 12.56
CA PRO A 47 -13.28 8.99 12.40
C PRO A 47 -12.93 8.64 10.95
N SER A 48 -12.29 7.49 10.77
CA SER A 48 -12.08 6.89 9.46
C SER A 48 -13.41 6.62 8.76
N ASN A 49 -13.44 6.84 7.45
CA ASN A 49 -14.56 6.52 6.56
C ASN A 49 -14.28 5.27 5.72
N ALA A 50 -13.30 4.44 6.11
CA ALA A 50 -13.03 3.16 5.48
C ALA A 50 -14.31 2.32 5.43
N GLN A 51 -14.61 1.78 4.25
CA GLN A 51 -15.79 0.95 4.07
C GLN A 51 -15.48 -0.50 4.48
N ALA A 52 -16.52 -1.24 4.84
CA ALA A 52 -16.39 -2.67 5.09
C ALA A 52 -15.88 -3.42 3.85
N PRO A 53 -15.19 -4.57 4.00
CA PRO A 53 -14.82 -5.41 2.88
C PRO A 53 -16.03 -5.77 2.01
N ASP A 54 -15.83 -5.80 0.70
CA ASP A 54 -16.79 -6.29 -0.28
C ASP A 54 -16.23 -7.52 -0.98
N ALA A 55 -17.01 -8.12 -1.89
CA ALA A 55 -16.60 -9.34 -2.58
C ALA A 55 -15.30 -9.16 -3.40
N GLU A 56 -15.08 -7.96 -3.95
CA GLU A 56 -13.89 -7.68 -4.77
C GLU A 56 -12.66 -7.51 -3.89
N THR A 57 -12.75 -6.76 -2.79
CA THR A 57 -11.63 -6.61 -1.86
C THR A 57 -11.30 -7.89 -1.12
N GLN A 58 -12.31 -8.73 -0.82
CA GLN A 58 -12.09 -10.08 -0.29
C GLN A 58 -11.36 -10.97 -1.30
N GLN A 59 -11.70 -10.85 -2.59
CA GLN A 59 -11.01 -11.62 -3.64
C GLN A 59 -9.54 -11.18 -3.79
N ILE A 60 -9.25 -9.89 -3.69
CA ILE A 60 -7.87 -9.36 -3.61
C ILE A 60 -7.11 -9.98 -2.43
N ALA A 61 -7.72 -10.00 -1.23
CA ALA A 61 -7.14 -10.67 -0.06
C ALA A 61 -6.85 -12.15 -0.33
N ASN A 62 -7.80 -12.88 -0.92
CA ASN A 62 -7.66 -14.31 -1.19
C ASN A 62 -6.48 -14.61 -2.13
N HIS A 63 -6.30 -13.79 -3.18
CA HIS A 63 -5.16 -13.93 -4.11
C HIS A 63 -3.83 -13.72 -3.39
N LEU A 64 -3.73 -12.70 -2.52
CA LEU A 64 -2.53 -12.44 -1.72
C LEU A 64 -2.26 -13.54 -0.69
N ILE A 65 -3.28 -14.02 0.01
CA ILE A 65 -3.14 -15.11 0.98
C ILE A 65 -2.63 -16.38 0.29
N GLU A 66 -3.18 -16.75 -0.86
CA GLU A 66 -2.69 -17.92 -1.59
C GLU A 66 -1.26 -17.72 -2.13
N PHE A 67 -0.92 -16.51 -2.58
CA PHE A 67 0.45 -16.16 -2.95
C PHE A 67 1.42 -16.34 -1.77
N PHE A 68 1.11 -15.80 -0.59
CA PHE A 68 1.97 -15.97 0.58
C PHE A 68 2.06 -17.44 1.02
N LYS A 69 0.96 -18.20 0.96
CA LYS A 69 0.99 -19.66 1.23
C LYS A 69 1.88 -20.39 0.23
N HIS A 70 1.93 -19.94 -1.02
CA HIS A 70 2.85 -20.46 -2.02
C HIS A 70 4.31 -20.10 -1.68
N GLU A 71 4.62 -18.86 -1.35
CA GLU A 71 5.98 -18.41 -0.99
C GLU A 71 6.52 -19.16 0.24
N VAL A 72 5.69 -19.35 1.27
CA VAL A 72 6.04 -20.13 2.48
C VAL A 72 6.27 -21.61 2.13
N ARG A 73 5.37 -22.25 1.38
CA ARG A 73 5.55 -23.66 0.95
C ARG A 73 6.82 -23.87 0.13
N ARG A 74 7.28 -22.84 -0.60
CA ARG A 74 8.49 -22.89 -1.42
C ARG A 74 9.74 -22.46 -0.66
N GLY A 75 9.63 -22.12 0.63
CA GLY A 75 10.75 -21.70 1.47
C GLY A 75 11.35 -20.34 1.08
N ARG A 76 10.59 -19.50 0.35
CA ARG A 76 11.02 -18.14 -0.05
C ARG A 76 10.58 -17.07 0.93
N MET A 77 9.64 -17.39 1.80
CA MET A 77 9.13 -16.49 2.83
C MET A 77 9.05 -17.26 4.16
N PRO A 78 9.45 -16.64 5.29
CA PRO A 78 9.33 -17.27 6.59
C PRO A 78 7.86 -17.38 7.03
N ASP A 79 7.63 -18.26 8.01
CA ASP A 79 6.39 -18.34 8.79
C ASP A 79 6.80 -18.32 10.28
N PRO A 80 6.53 -17.24 11.04
CA PRO A 80 5.64 -16.12 10.71
C PRO A 80 6.14 -15.22 9.58
N LEU A 81 5.19 -14.57 8.90
CA LEU A 81 5.47 -13.63 7.81
C LEU A 81 6.32 -12.44 8.31
N PRO A 82 7.13 -11.81 7.43
CA PRO A 82 7.80 -10.54 7.74
C PRO A 82 6.81 -9.45 8.16
N PRO A 83 7.26 -8.39 8.86
CA PRO A 83 6.33 -7.38 9.35
C PRO A 83 5.62 -6.67 8.20
N ILE A 84 4.32 -6.46 8.37
CA ILE A 84 3.43 -5.92 7.34
C ILE A 84 3.30 -4.41 7.52
N GLN A 85 3.46 -3.67 6.44
CA GLN A 85 2.96 -2.32 6.28
C GLN A 85 1.68 -2.36 5.44
N SER A 86 0.67 -1.59 5.85
CA SER A 86 -0.58 -1.42 5.09
C SER A 86 -0.85 0.06 4.88
N GLY A 87 -1.07 0.45 3.63
CA GLY A 87 -1.42 1.81 3.26
C GLY A 87 -2.79 2.22 3.79
N ILE A 88 -3.13 3.50 3.65
CA ILE A 88 -4.42 4.04 4.09
C ILE A 88 -5.49 3.74 3.03
N GLY A 89 -6.66 3.28 3.49
CA GLY A 89 -7.89 3.30 2.70
C GLY A 89 -8.67 1.99 2.73
N THR A 90 -9.82 1.99 2.07
CA THR A 90 -10.76 0.86 2.07
C THR A 90 -10.11 -0.44 1.56
N ILE A 91 -9.34 -0.40 0.47
CA ILE A 91 -8.75 -1.61 -0.13
C ILE A 91 -7.72 -2.21 0.80
N ALA A 92 -6.74 -1.43 1.25
CA ALA A 92 -5.67 -1.91 2.13
C ALA A 92 -6.23 -2.45 3.47
N ASN A 93 -7.16 -1.72 4.09
CA ASN A 93 -7.83 -2.18 5.32
C ASN A 93 -8.59 -3.49 5.10
N ALA A 94 -9.37 -3.60 4.01
CA ALA A 94 -10.14 -4.81 3.72
C ALA A 94 -9.25 -6.02 3.41
N VAL A 95 -8.15 -5.81 2.70
CA VAL A 95 -7.17 -6.87 2.42
C VAL A 95 -6.58 -7.40 3.72
N LEU A 96 -6.22 -6.50 4.65
CA LEU A 96 -5.65 -6.90 5.94
C LEU A 96 -6.68 -7.61 6.84
N THR A 97 -7.95 -7.18 6.86
CA THR A 97 -9.04 -7.91 7.52
C THR A 97 -9.17 -9.34 6.98
N GLY A 98 -8.89 -9.58 5.69
CA GLY A 98 -8.87 -10.92 5.11
C GLY A 98 -7.90 -11.90 5.79
N PHE A 99 -6.85 -11.41 6.44
CA PHE A 99 -5.88 -12.25 7.16
C PHE A 99 -6.45 -12.91 8.42
N LEU A 100 -7.59 -12.43 8.94
CA LEU A 100 -8.30 -13.07 10.06
C LEU A 100 -8.61 -14.54 9.77
N HIS A 101 -8.86 -14.88 8.51
CA HIS A 101 -9.21 -16.22 8.07
C HIS A 101 -8.05 -16.95 7.38
N SER A 102 -6.85 -16.38 7.45
CA SER A 102 -5.63 -16.98 6.89
C SER A 102 -4.97 -17.95 7.88
N PRO A 103 -4.08 -18.85 7.41
CA PRO A 103 -3.31 -19.72 8.31
C PRO A 103 -2.14 -19.01 9.00
N PHE A 104 -1.88 -17.74 8.68
CA PHE A 104 -0.77 -16.99 9.25
C PHE A 104 -1.11 -16.57 10.68
N GLU A 105 -0.12 -16.74 11.56
CA GLU A 105 -0.17 -16.39 12.98
C GLU A 105 1.03 -15.50 13.32
N HIS A 106 1.05 -14.94 14.53
CA HIS A 106 2.19 -14.15 15.04
C HIS A 106 2.59 -12.99 14.10
N LEU A 107 1.60 -12.37 13.47
CA LEU A 107 1.82 -11.24 12.59
C LEU A 107 2.37 -10.07 13.39
N THR A 108 3.27 -9.31 12.77
CA THR A 108 3.72 -8.03 13.31
C THR A 108 3.52 -6.95 12.26
N MET A 109 3.32 -5.72 12.73
CA MET A 109 3.08 -4.58 11.85
C MET A 109 4.12 -3.48 12.11
N TYR A 110 4.65 -2.94 11.01
CA TYR A 110 5.47 -1.73 11.00
C TYR A 110 4.95 -0.84 9.88
N SER A 111 4.00 0.03 10.21
CA SER A 111 3.23 0.83 9.25
C SER A 111 3.41 2.33 9.48
N GLU A 112 2.78 3.16 8.66
CA GLU A 112 2.62 4.60 8.93
C GLU A 112 1.38 4.86 9.80
N VAL A 113 0.28 4.16 9.50
CA VAL A 113 -1.03 4.34 10.13
C VAL A 113 -1.59 2.98 10.58
N LEU A 114 -2.20 2.95 11.77
CA LEU A 114 -3.01 1.82 12.23
C LEU A 114 -4.49 2.10 11.96
N GLN A 115 -5.17 1.12 11.37
CA GLN A 115 -6.58 1.17 11.01
C GLN A 115 -7.34 0.05 11.73
N ASP A 116 -8.66 -0.04 11.52
CA ASP A 116 -9.54 -1.00 12.17
C ASP A 116 -9.01 -2.44 12.09
N SER A 117 -8.54 -2.85 10.91
CA SER A 117 -7.96 -4.18 10.66
C SER A 117 -6.80 -4.53 11.59
N THR A 118 -5.99 -3.55 12.02
CA THR A 118 -4.92 -3.77 13.01
C THR A 118 -5.50 -4.31 14.32
N PHE A 119 -6.54 -3.66 14.83
CA PHE A 119 -7.15 -3.99 16.11
C PHE A 119 -7.99 -5.26 16.03
N GLU A 120 -8.67 -5.49 14.91
CA GLU A 120 -9.35 -6.76 14.63
C GLU A 120 -8.37 -7.95 14.67
N LEU A 121 -7.20 -7.82 14.05
CA LEU A 121 -6.17 -8.87 14.07
C LEU A 121 -5.55 -9.07 15.46
N ILE A 122 -5.33 -7.99 16.22
CA ILE A 122 -4.88 -8.09 17.62
C ILE A 122 -5.93 -8.82 18.48
N ASP A 123 -7.20 -8.49 18.28
CA ASP A 123 -8.32 -9.10 19.03
C ASP A 123 -8.53 -10.56 18.70
N ALA A 124 -8.28 -10.96 17.44
CA ALA A 124 -8.29 -12.35 17.00
C ALA A 124 -7.06 -13.15 17.45
N GLY A 125 -6.06 -12.51 18.08
CA GLY A 125 -4.80 -13.15 18.45
C GLY A 125 -3.87 -13.44 17.27
N LYS A 126 -4.16 -12.87 16.10
CA LYS A 126 -3.38 -13.03 14.86
C LYS A 126 -2.17 -12.11 14.79
N MET A 127 -2.26 -10.94 15.41
CA MET A 127 -1.20 -9.93 15.44
C MET A 127 -0.67 -9.70 16.85
N ASP A 128 0.63 -9.89 17.02
CA ASP A 128 1.32 -9.80 18.31
C ASP A 128 1.67 -8.34 18.65
N PHE A 129 2.03 -7.52 17.66
CA PHE A 129 2.50 -6.16 17.88
C PHE A 129 2.35 -5.25 16.66
N ALA A 130 2.04 -3.96 16.86
CA ALA A 130 1.97 -2.96 15.80
C ALA A 130 2.71 -1.65 16.13
N SER A 131 3.56 -1.22 15.19
CA SER A 131 4.28 0.05 15.20
C SER A 131 3.74 0.98 14.11
N ALA A 132 3.51 2.25 14.45
CA ALA A 132 3.04 3.27 13.49
C ALA A 132 3.44 4.70 13.86
N SER A 133 3.02 5.67 13.05
CA SER A 133 3.05 7.10 13.41
C SER A 133 1.68 7.62 13.85
N SER A 134 0.58 6.99 13.46
CA SER A 134 -0.77 7.42 13.83
C SER A 134 -1.74 6.26 13.99
N ILE A 135 -2.88 6.55 14.63
CA ILE A 135 -4.05 5.66 14.74
C ILE A 135 -5.20 6.43 14.10
N THR A 136 -5.84 5.85 13.08
CA THR A 136 -7.01 6.44 12.43
C THR A 136 -8.02 5.34 12.15
N VAL A 137 -9.04 5.28 12.99
CA VAL A 137 -10.00 4.17 13.05
C VAL A 137 -11.43 4.67 12.92
N SER A 138 -12.38 3.78 12.61
CA SER A 138 -13.80 4.10 12.61
C SER A 138 -14.28 4.54 13.98
N LYS A 139 -15.43 5.20 14.05
CA LYS A 139 -16.00 5.68 15.32
C LYS A 139 -16.17 4.56 16.36
N ALA A 140 -16.69 3.40 15.93
CA ALA A 140 -16.90 2.26 16.83
C ALA A 140 -15.56 1.73 17.37
N MET A 141 -14.56 1.61 16.50
CA MET A 141 -13.22 1.16 16.88
C MET A 141 -12.51 2.19 17.76
N GLN A 142 -12.72 3.49 17.54
CA GLN A 142 -12.21 4.57 18.39
C GLN A 142 -12.74 4.44 19.82
N GLU A 143 -14.05 4.25 19.98
CA GLU A 143 -14.70 4.04 21.28
C GLU A 143 -14.15 2.79 21.99
N GLN A 144 -13.95 1.69 21.25
CA GLN A 144 -13.37 0.46 21.77
C GLN A 144 -11.90 0.62 22.21
N VAL A 145 -11.05 1.16 21.35
CA VAL A 145 -9.60 1.24 21.58
C VAL A 145 -9.28 2.23 22.67
N PHE A 146 -9.80 3.46 22.60
CA PHE A 146 -9.49 4.49 23.58
C PHE A 146 -10.29 4.33 24.88
N GLY A 147 -11.46 3.67 24.83
CA GLY A 147 -12.21 3.28 26.04
C GLY A 147 -11.53 2.15 26.84
N HIS A 148 -10.71 1.32 26.19
CA HIS A 148 -10.04 0.16 26.78
C HIS A 148 -8.54 0.09 26.44
N LEU A 149 -7.84 1.22 26.48
CA LEU A 149 -6.46 1.34 25.98
C LEU A 149 -5.48 0.35 26.63
N GLU A 150 -5.66 0.01 27.91
CA GLU A 150 -4.78 -0.93 28.62
C GLU A 150 -4.78 -2.34 28.00
N ARG A 151 -5.80 -2.71 27.22
CA ARG A 151 -5.83 -3.96 26.44
C ARG A 151 -4.83 -3.98 25.27
N TYR A 152 -4.48 -2.81 24.75
CA TYR A 152 -3.66 -2.65 23.55
C TYR A 152 -2.30 -1.99 23.83
N ARG A 153 -2.15 -1.33 24.97
CA ARG A 153 -1.01 -0.46 25.28
C ARG A 153 0.35 -1.15 25.18
N ASP A 154 0.43 -2.41 25.57
CA ASP A 154 1.62 -3.25 25.53
C ASP A 154 1.90 -3.85 24.13
N LYS A 155 0.93 -3.78 23.22
CA LYS A 155 1.00 -4.29 21.85
C LYS A 155 1.23 -3.21 20.80
N LEU A 156 1.36 -1.95 21.22
CA LEU A 156 1.43 -0.78 20.34
C LEU A 156 2.63 0.13 20.63
N VAL A 157 3.13 0.76 19.58
CA VAL A 157 4.05 1.90 19.68
C VAL A 157 3.79 2.92 18.58
N LEU A 158 3.67 4.19 18.97
CA LEU A 158 3.65 5.32 18.05
C LEU A 158 5.04 5.98 18.01
N ARG A 159 5.52 6.27 16.80
CA ARG A 159 6.85 6.84 16.50
C ARG A 159 6.68 8.08 15.60
N PRO A 160 7.65 9.01 15.55
CA PRO A 160 7.66 10.02 14.50
C PRO A 160 7.62 9.37 13.11
N GLN A 161 6.96 10.00 12.14
CA GLN A 161 6.91 9.49 10.76
C GLN A 161 8.30 9.32 10.13
N GLU A 162 9.28 10.15 10.53
CA GLU A 162 10.68 9.99 10.10
C GLU A 162 11.25 8.63 10.53
N VAL A 163 10.77 8.04 11.64
CA VAL A 163 11.17 6.72 12.11
C VAL A 163 10.31 5.62 11.48
N SER A 164 8.97 5.75 11.53
CA SER A 164 8.08 4.70 10.99
C SER A 164 8.23 4.49 9.48
N ASN A 165 8.70 5.50 8.76
CA ASN A 165 8.90 5.43 7.32
C ASN A 165 10.39 5.44 6.94
N HIS A 166 11.30 5.25 7.90
CA HIS A 166 12.73 5.40 7.62
C HIS A 166 13.22 4.28 6.68
N PRO A 167 13.82 4.60 5.50
CA PRO A 167 14.30 3.59 4.55
C PRO A 167 15.24 2.54 5.15
N GLU A 168 16.15 2.97 6.04
CA GLU A 168 17.06 2.07 6.77
C GLU A 168 16.31 0.99 7.55
N VAL A 169 15.22 1.37 8.21
CA VAL A 169 14.44 0.46 9.06
C VAL A 169 13.55 -0.43 8.21
N ILE A 170 12.86 0.14 7.21
CA ILE A 170 12.01 -0.61 6.29
C ILE A 170 12.82 -1.75 5.65
N ARG A 171 14.01 -1.42 5.14
CA ARG A 171 14.89 -2.41 4.50
C ARG A 171 15.49 -3.39 5.50
N ARG A 172 15.87 -2.94 6.70
CA ARG A 172 16.43 -3.82 7.74
C ARG A 172 15.43 -4.85 8.22
N LEU A 173 14.18 -4.45 8.42
CA LEU A 173 13.10 -5.33 8.88
C LEU A 173 12.55 -6.22 7.76
N GLY A 174 12.83 -5.89 6.49
CA GLY A 174 12.39 -6.69 5.34
C GLY A 174 10.86 -6.70 5.22
N LEU A 175 10.23 -5.52 5.25
CA LEU A 175 8.77 -5.39 5.31
C LEU A 175 8.07 -5.94 4.07
N ILE A 176 6.85 -6.44 4.25
CA ILE A 176 5.86 -6.57 3.16
C ILE A 176 5.08 -5.26 3.12
N ALA A 177 5.16 -4.51 2.01
CA ALA A 177 4.49 -3.23 1.85
C ALA A 177 3.26 -3.35 0.96
N LEU A 178 2.06 -3.23 1.53
CA LEU A 178 0.79 -3.25 0.80
C LEU A 178 0.25 -1.83 0.61
N ASN A 179 0.23 -1.35 -0.63
CA ASN A 179 -0.25 -0.02 -0.99
C ASN A 179 -1.43 -0.09 -1.96
N THR A 180 -2.22 0.97 -2.03
CA THR A 180 -3.34 1.06 -3.00
C THR A 180 -2.89 1.85 -4.22
N ALA A 181 -3.11 1.29 -5.42
CA ALA A 181 -2.89 2.00 -6.68
C ALA A 181 -4.18 2.73 -7.13
N LEU A 182 -4.02 3.94 -7.66
CA LEU A 182 -5.09 4.61 -8.41
C LEU A 182 -5.25 3.94 -9.78
N GLU A 183 -4.13 3.70 -10.45
CA GLU A 183 -4.01 2.93 -11.68
C GLU A 183 -2.57 2.42 -11.84
N ALA A 184 -2.40 1.34 -12.59
CA ALA A 184 -1.10 0.80 -12.96
C ALA A 184 -1.05 0.57 -14.48
N ASP A 185 0.13 0.64 -15.08
CA ASP A 185 0.28 0.28 -16.47
C ASP A 185 0.71 -1.17 -16.67
N ILE A 186 0.63 -1.64 -17.91
CA ILE A 186 1.02 -3.00 -18.28
C ILE A 186 2.49 -3.28 -17.95
N TYR A 187 3.35 -2.26 -17.88
CA TYR A 187 4.77 -2.43 -17.55
C TYR A 187 5.05 -2.46 -16.05
N GLY A 188 4.04 -2.21 -15.23
CA GLY A 188 4.14 -2.25 -13.77
C GLY A 188 4.50 -0.92 -13.13
N ASN A 189 4.42 0.21 -13.84
CA ASN A 189 4.47 1.52 -13.17
C ASN A 189 3.11 1.81 -12.52
N VAL A 190 3.12 2.52 -11.39
CA VAL A 190 1.93 2.84 -10.61
C VAL A 190 1.77 4.36 -10.46
N ASN A 191 0.52 4.79 -10.63
CA ASN A 191 0.00 6.10 -10.25
C ASN A 191 -0.80 5.95 -8.96
N SER A 192 -0.50 6.76 -7.96
CA SER A 192 -1.21 6.79 -6.67
C SER A 192 -1.89 8.14 -6.40
N THR A 193 -1.69 9.14 -7.27
CA THR A 193 -1.98 10.53 -6.91
C THR A 193 -2.82 11.31 -7.91
N HIS A 194 -2.62 11.15 -9.23
CA HIS A 194 -3.17 12.08 -10.21
C HIS A 194 -4.22 11.43 -11.11
N VAL A 195 -5.50 11.78 -10.93
CA VAL A 195 -6.54 11.41 -11.89
C VAL A 195 -6.27 12.10 -13.22
N ARG A 196 -6.17 11.31 -14.30
CA ARG A 196 -5.86 11.78 -15.67
C ARG A 196 -4.56 12.60 -15.72
N GLY A 197 -3.59 12.29 -14.87
CA GLY A 197 -2.25 12.88 -14.88
C GLY A 197 -2.13 14.32 -14.38
N SER A 198 -3.22 14.95 -13.93
CA SER A 198 -3.20 16.37 -13.52
C SER A 198 -4.05 16.71 -12.30
N HIS A 199 -5.03 15.88 -11.94
CA HIS A 199 -5.93 16.18 -10.83
C HIS A 199 -5.46 15.43 -9.58
N MET A 200 -4.79 16.14 -8.68
CA MET A 200 -4.34 15.61 -7.40
C MET A 200 -5.51 15.05 -6.59
N MET A 201 -5.31 13.85 -6.05
CA MET A 201 -6.21 13.21 -5.09
C MET A 201 -5.83 13.61 -3.66
N ASN A 202 -4.84 12.92 -3.07
CA ASN A 202 -4.36 13.18 -1.71
C ASN A 202 -2.88 13.58 -1.74
N GLY A 203 -2.03 12.69 -2.21
CA GLY A 203 -0.58 12.82 -2.24
C GLY A 203 0.09 11.46 -2.19
N ILE A 204 1.39 11.38 -2.49
CA ILE A 204 2.13 10.10 -2.53
C ILE A 204 2.19 9.42 -1.15
N GLY A 205 2.16 10.21 -0.07
CA GLY A 205 2.28 9.72 1.31
C GLY A 205 3.57 8.94 1.52
N GLY A 206 3.56 7.97 2.44
CA GLY A 206 4.67 7.05 2.66
C GLY A 206 4.81 5.94 1.62
N SER A 207 3.94 5.84 0.61
CA SER A 207 3.95 4.70 -0.32
C SER A 207 5.31 4.53 -1.03
N GLY A 208 5.98 5.63 -1.37
CA GLY A 208 7.33 5.61 -1.95
C GLY A 208 8.41 5.17 -0.96
N ASP A 209 8.30 5.55 0.32
CA ASP A 209 9.25 5.14 1.37
C ASP A 209 9.22 3.62 1.53
N PHE A 210 8.02 3.04 1.59
CA PHE A 210 7.82 1.60 1.74
C PHE A 210 8.11 0.82 0.46
N ALA A 211 7.49 1.17 -0.67
CA ALA A 211 7.64 0.41 -1.91
C ALA A 211 9.11 0.28 -2.36
N ARG A 212 9.88 1.36 -2.27
CA ARG A 212 11.31 1.37 -2.67
C ARG A 212 12.20 0.47 -1.80
N ASN A 213 11.85 0.27 -0.53
CA ASN A 213 12.76 -0.31 0.47
C ASN A 213 12.25 -1.61 1.09
N ALA A 214 11.01 -2.01 0.79
CA ALA A 214 10.40 -3.24 1.28
C ALA A 214 11.16 -4.48 0.77
N PHE A 215 10.98 -5.60 1.47
CA PHE A 215 11.32 -6.92 0.93
C PHE A 215 10.38 -7.29 -0.23
N MET A 216 9.13 -6.81 -0.16
CA MET A 216 8.14 -7.02 -1.20
C MET A 216 7.18 -5.83 -1.28
N ALA A 217 7.16 -5.15 -2.43
CA ALA A 217 6.27 -4.04 -2.74
C ALA A 217 5.04 -4.52 -3.51
N ILE A 218 3.87 -4.42 -2.86
CA ILE A 218 2.59 -4.90 -3.37
C ILE A 218 1.67 -3.70 -3.59
N PHE A 219 1.09 -3.62 -4.78
CA PHE A 219 0.03 -2.66 -5.06
C PHE A 219 -1.27 -3.36 -5.40
N ALA A 220 -2.32 -2.98 -4.67
CA ALA A 220 -3.66 -3.50 -4.82
C ALA A 220 -4.59 -2.43 -5.39
N THR A 221 -5.48 -2.83 -6.29
CA THR A 221 -6.58 -1.97 -6.75
C THR A 221 -7.72 -2.81 -7.31
N LYS A 222 -8.94 -2.28 -7.36
CA LYS A 222 -10.00 -2.92 -8.17
C LYS A 222 -9.65 -2.72 -9.64
N SER A 223 -9.90 -3.71 -10.51
CA SER A 223 -9.49 -3.62 -11.92
C SER A 223 -10.28 -2.59 -12.73
N VAL A 224 -11.43 -2.14 -12.21
CA VAL A 224 -12.28 -1.09 -12.77
C VAL A 224 -12.83 -0.13 -11.72
N ALA A 225 -13.24 1.05 -12.17
CA ALA A 225 -13.95 2.06 -11.39
C ALA A 225 -15.12 2.66 -12.19
N LYS A 226 -15.98 3.42 -11.48
CA LYS A 226 -17.14 4.15 -12.05
C LYS A 226 -18.03 3.26 -12.94
N ASP A 227 -18.52 2.16 -12.36
CA ASP A 227 -19.43 1.21 -13.02
C ASP A 227 -18.81 0.55 -14.27
N GLY A 228 -17.51 0.24 -14.21
CA GLY A 228 -16.80 -0.38 -15.32
C GLY A 228 -16.39 0.57 -16.45
N ARG A 229 -16.63 1.89 -16.29
CA ARG A 229 -16.26 2.91 -17.30
C ARG A 229 -14.79 3.30 -17.28
N ILE A 230 -14.08 3.04 -16.19
CA ILE A 230 -12.66 3.33 -16.04
C ILE A 230 -11.94 2.02 -15.74
N SER A 231 -10.84 1.74 -16.44
CA SER A 231 -9.92 0.67 -16.05
C SER A 231 -8.83 1.21 -15.15
N SER A 232 -8.47 0.43 -14.14
CA SER A 232 -7.30 0.72 -13.30
C SER A 232 -6.02 0.11 -13.87
N ILE A 233 -6.10 -0.68 -14.95
CA ILE A 233 -4.96 -1.17 -15.72
C ILE A 233 -4.95 -0.48 -17.08
N VAL A 234 -3.89 0.27 -17.39
CA VAL A 234 -3.80 1.13 -18.57
C VAL A 234 -2.57 0.83 -19.43
N PRO A 235 -2.51 1.28 -20.70
CA PRO A 235 -1.32 1.14 -21.53
C PRO A 235 -0.06 1.81 -20.94
N MET A 236 -0.23 3.03 -20.42
CA MET A 236 0.80 3.81 -19.76
C MET A 236 0.12 4.72 -18.74
N VAL A 237 0.66 4.79 -17.52
CA VAL A 237 0.11 5.69 -16.51
C VAL A 237 0.39 7.15 -16.89
N PRO A 238 -0.58 8.07 -16.74
CA PRO A 238 -0.41 9.48 -17.09
C PRO A 238 0.40 10.24 -16.03
N HIS A 239 0.69 9.60 -14.89
CA HIS A 239 1.58 10.10 -13.84
C HIS A 239 2.25 8.89 -13.17
N VAL A 240 3.56 8.95 -12.94
CA VAL A 240 4.31 7.87 -12.30
C VAL A 240 4.70 8.32 -10.90
N ASP A 241 4.11 7.70 -9.88
CA ASP A 241 4.57 7.82 -8.49
C ASP A 241 5.61 6.74 -8.17
N HIS A 242 5.37 5.52 -8.67
CA HIS A 242 6.24 4.36 -8.47
C HIS A 242 6.58 3.78 -9.85
N ASN A 243 7.86 3.74 -10.17
CA ASN A 243 8.29 3.13 -11.43
C ASN A 243 8.30 1.60 -11.29
N GLU A 244 8.47 0.94 -12.42
CA GLU A 244 8.51 -0.52 -12.52
C GLU A 244 9.51 -1.19 -11.56
N HIS A 245 10.59 -0.51 -11.15
CA HIS A 245 11.62 -1.06 -10.27
C HIS A 245 11.19 -1.15 -8.80
N ASP A 246 10.11 -0.46 -8.43
CA ASP A 246 9.60 -0.37 -7.07
C ASP A 246 8.29 -1.16 -6.87
N VAL A 247 7.96 -2.02 -7.83
CA VAL A 247 6.69 -2.76 -7.88
C VAL A 247 6.98 -4.23 -8.14
N ASP A 248 6.89 -5.05 -7.10
CA ASP A 248 7.10 -6.50 -7.19
C ASP A 248 5.82 -7.23 -7.57
N ILE A 249 4.69 -6.87 -6.96
CA ILE A 249 3.41 -7.56 -7.10
C ILE A 249 2.31 -6.56 -7.42
N LEU A 250 1.51 -6.85 -8.45
CA LEU A 250 0.23 -6.18 -8.70
C LEU A 250 -0.91 -7.15 -8.45
N VAL A 251 -1.97 -6.69 -7.77
CA VAL A 251 -3.14 -7.51 -7.49
C VAL A 251 -4.43 -6.74 -7.70
N THR A 252 -5.38 -7.39 -8.36
CA THR A 252 -6.77 -6.95 -8.47
C THR A 252 -7.70 -8.10 -8.11
N GLU A 253 -9.00 -7.86 -8.09
CA GLU A 253 -9.98 -8.93 -7.88
C GLU A 253 -9.93 -10.00 -8.99
N GLN A 254 -9.35 -9.67 -10.14
CA GLN A 254 -9.17 -10.60 -11.26
C GLN A 254 -8.07 -11.64 -11.03
N GLY A 255 -7.05 -11.30 -10.23
CA GLY A 255 -5.85 -12.11 -10.06
C GLY A 255 -4.64 -11.29 -9.62
N LEU A 256 -3.49 -11.97 -9.58
CA LEU A 256 -2.22 -11.42 -9.11
C LEU A 256 -1.14 -11.63 -10.18
N ALA A 257 -0.38 -10.58 -10.48
CA ALA A 257 0.80 -10.62 -11.33
C ALA A 257 2.06 -10.49 -10.46
N ASP A 258 2.87 -11.55 -10.45
CA ASP A 258 4.21 -11.55 -9.86
C ASP A 258 5.21 -11.03 -10.90
N LEU A 259 5.79 -9.86 -10.65
CA LEU A 259 6.64 -9.14 -11.60
C LEU A 259 8.14 -9.34 -11.32
N ARG A 260 8.49 -10.07 -10.25
CA ARG A 260 9.87 -10.28 -9.83
C ARG A 260 10.65 -11.02 -10.91
N GLY A 261 11.76 -10.42 -11.35
CA GLY A 261 12.65 -11.02 -12.35
C GLY A 261 12.13 -11.00 -13.78
N LEU A 262 10.99 -10.36 -14.05
CA LEU A 262 10.42 -10.24 -15.39
C LEU A 262 10.90 -8.98 -16.11
N ALA A 263 11.21 -9.11 -17.41
CA ALA A 263 11.46 -7.96 -18.29
C ALA A 263 10.14 -7.24 -18.64
N PRO A 264 10.16 -5.97 -19.12
CA PRO A 264 8.95 -5.19 -19.41
C PRO A 264 7.95 -5.91 -20.33
N ARG A 265 8.42 -6.63 -21.35
CA ARG A 265 7.56 -7.40 -22.26
C ARG A 265 6.83 -8.55 -21.58
N GLU A 266 7.46 -9.20 -20.59
CA GLU A 266 6.89 -10.30 -19.81
C GLU A 266 5.93 -9.76 -18.75
N ARG A 267 6.29 -8.64 -18.10
CA ARG A 267 5.41 -7.91 -17.18
C ARG A 267 4.11 -7.50 -17.87
N ALA A 268 4.18 -6.94 -19.07
CA ALA A 268 3.00 -6.59 -19.87
C ALA A 268 2.01 -7.74 -20.00
N LEU A 269 2.49 -8.93 -20.36
CA LEU A 269 1.63 -10.10 -20.48
C LEU A 269 1.10 -10.56 -19.11
N ALA A 270 1.95 -10.60 -18.08
CA ALA A 270 1.53 -10.99 -16.74
C ALA A 270 0.42 -10.06 -16.17
N VAL A 271 0.58 -8.75 -16.33
CA VAL A 271 -0.39 -7.74 -15.84
C VAL A 271 -1.69 -7.80 -16.63
N ILE A 272 -1.63 -7.87 -17.96
CA ILE A 272 -2.82 -7.99 -18.81
C ILE A 272 -3.61 -9.26 -18.46
N ASP A 273 -2.92 -10.39 -18.33
CA ASP A 273 -3.56 -11.69 -18.21
C ASP A 273 -4.17 -11.91 -16.83
N ASN A 274 -3.50 -11.42 -15.77
CA ASN A 274 -3.90 -11.69 -14.39
C ASN A 274 -4.64 -10.53 -13.72
N CYS A 275 -4.37 -9.26 -14.07
CA CYS A 275 -4.89 -8.12 -13.32
C CYS A 275 -5.93 -7.29 -14.06
N ALA A 276 -5.88 -7.23 -15.39
CA ALA A 276 -6.84 -6.42 -16.16
C ALA A 276 -8.24 -7.05 -16.14
N HIS A 277 -9.28 -6.21 -16.12
CA HIS A 277 -10.67 -6.65 -16.23
C HIS A 277 -10.96 -7.28 -17.60
N PRO A 278 -11.81 -8.32 -17.71
CA PRO A 278 -12.18 -8.94 -18.98
C PRO A 278 -12.63 -7.94 -20.06
N SER A 279 -13.34 -6.88 -19.69
CA SER A 279 -13.78 -5.82 -20.62
C SER A 279 -12.64 -5.00 -21.24
N TYR A 280 -11.49 -4.92 -20.58
CA TYR A 280 -10.33 -4.11 -21.02
C TYR A 280 -9.16 -4.94 -21.53
N ARG A 281 -9.08 -6.24 -21.20
CA ARG A 281 -8.03 -7.15 -21.70
C ARG A 281 -7.85 -7.09 -23.23
N PRO A 282 -8.91 -7.14 -24.06
CA PRO A 282 -8.74 -7.08 -25.52
C PRO A 282 -8.10 -5.76 -25.98
N LEU A 283 -8.49 -4.62 -25.38
CA LEU A 283 -7.92 -3.31 -25.70
C LEU A 283 -6.44 -3.23 -25.33
N LEU A 284 -6.07 -3.74 -24.16
CA LEU A 284 -4.68 -3.74 -23.70
C LEU A 284 -3.80 -4.66 -24.55
N ARG A 285 -4.32 -5.84 -24.96
CA ARG A 285 -3.62 -6.73 -25.89
C ARG A 285 -3.45 -6.09 -27.26
N ASP A 286 -4.47 -5.44 -27.79
CA ASP A 286 -4.38 -4.72 -29.07
C ASP A 286 -3.33 -3.61 -29.02
N TYR A 287 -3.35 -2.80 -27.97
CA TYR A 287 -2.31 -1.80 -27.73
C TYR A 287 -0.91 -2.43 -27.68
N TYR A 288 -0.73 -3.50 -26.90
CA TYR A 288 0.57 -4.15 -26.75
C TYR A 288 1.07 -4.74 -28.09
N HIS A 289 0.21 -5.41 -28.86
CA HIS A 289 0.56 -5.92 -30.18
C HIS A 289 0.93 -4.81 -31.17
N ASP A 290 0.26 -3.66 -31.10
CA ASP A 290 0.62 -2.50 -31.91
C ASP A 290 1.96 -1.90 -31.48
N ALA A 291 2.17 -1.73 -30.17
CA ALA A 291 3.42 -1.26 -29.58
C ALA A 291 4.61 -2.14 -29.97
N LEU A 292 4.43 -3.47 -30.05
CA LEU A 292 5.48 -4.41 -30.47
C LEU A 292 6.04 -4.13 -31.88
N LYS A 293 5.25 -3.54 -32.78
CA LYS A 293 5.68 -3.21 -34.15
C LYS A 293 6.77 -2.14 -34.16
N TYR A 294 6.82 -1.29 -33.14
CA TYR A 294 7.83 -0.24 -32.98
C TYR A 294 9.12 -0.73 -32.30
N GLY A 295 9.16 -1.99 -31.84
CA GLY A 295 10.35 -2.58 -31.22
C GLY A 295 10.64 -2.06 -29.80
N GLY A 296 11.92 -2.06 -29.39
CA GLY A 296 12.37 -1.52 -28.10
C GLY A 296 12.30 -2.49 -26.91
N HIS A 297 13.04 -2.16 -25.84
CA HIS A 297 13.01 -2.94 -24.59
C HIS A 297 11.63 -2.92 -23.93
N THR A 298 11.04 -1.72 -23.87
CA THR A 298 9.67 -1.44 -23.40
C THR A 298 8.87 -0.93 -24.60
N PRO A 299 8.09 -1.78 -25.29
CA PRO A 299 7.37 -1.38 -26.50
C PRO A 299 6.40 -0.24 -26.25
N LEU A 300 6.38 0.79 -27.09
CA LEU A 300 5.53 1.95 -26.86
C LEU A 300 4.96 2.49 -28.19
N ALA A 301 3.64 2.48 -28.32
CA ALA A 301 2.94 3.23 -29.36
C ALA A 301 2.59 4.62 -28.79
N LEU A 302 3.43 5.63 -29.07
CA LEU A 302 3.35 6.97 -28.48
C LEU A 302 1.98 7.63 -28.71
N GLU A 303 1.43 7.47 -29.91
CA GLU A 303 0.16 8.06 -30.34
C GLU A 303 -1.04 7.47 -29.59
N ARG A 304 -0.89 6.28 -29.00
CA ARG A 304 -1.96 5.52 -28.35
C ARG A 304 -1.76 5.34 -26.85
N ALA A 305 -0.61 5.73 -26.30
CA ALA A 305 -0.24 5.50 -24.90
C ALA A 305 -1.29 6.05 -23.91
N PHE A 306 -1.92 7.17 -24.25
CA PHE A 306 -2.94 7.81 -23.41
C PHE A 306 -4.35 7.79 -24.02
N GLU A 307 -4.59 6.94 -25.03
CA GLU A 307 -5.87 6.90 -25.76
C GLU A 307 -7.05 6.61 -24.82
N MET A 308 -6.89 5.74 -23.81
CA MET A 308 -7.93 5.45 -22.82
C MET A 308 -8.29 6.69 -21.98
N HIS A 309 -7.32 7.49 -21.54
CA HIS A 309 -7.59 8.72 -20.79
C HIS A 309 -8.23 9.81 -21.65
N ILE A 310 -7.79 9.92 -22.91
CA ILE A 310 -8.39 10.83 -23.90
C ILE A 310 -9.86 10.44 -24.12
N ARG A 311 -10.14 9.15 -24.33
CA ARG A 311 -11.50 8.64 -24.51
C ARG A 311 -12.38 8.90 -23.29
N LEU A 312 -11.86 8.65 -22.09
CA LEU A 312 -12.57 8.97 -20.84
C LEU A 312 -12.96 10.45 -20.74
N ARG A 313 -12.06 11.36 -21.15
CA ARG A 313 -12.34 12.80 -21.20
C ARG A 313 -13.45 13.12 -22.19
N ASP A 314 -13.43 12.51 -23.37
CA ASP A 314 -14.29 12.89 -24.49
C ASP A 314 -15.67 12.22 -24.45
N THR A 315 -15.76 10.99 -23.91
CA THR A 315 -16.99 10.17 -23.94
C THR A 315 -17.50 9.78 -22.55
N GLY A 316 -16.73 10.03 -21.50
CA GLY A 316 -17.06 9.58 -20.14
C GLY A 316 -16.78 8.09 -19.89
N SER A 317 -16.15 7.38 -20.84
CA SER A 317 -15.73 5.99 -20.69
C SER A 317 -14.38 5.72 -21.36
N MET A 318 -13.56 4.87 -20.76
CA MET A 318 -12.36 4.34 -21.40
C MET A 318 -12.68 3.26 -22.46
N LEU A 319 -13.90 2.72 -22.47
CA LEU A 319 -14.33 1.77 -23.51
C LEU A 319 -14.69 2.52 -24.80
N PRO A 320 -14.44 1.93 -25.99
CA PRO A 320 -14.98 2.43 -27.25
C PRO A 320 -16.51 2.42 -27.23
N ALA A 321 -17.11 3.31 -28.01
CA ALA A 321 -18.56 3.38 -28.20
C ALA A 321 -19.08 2.22 -29.06
#